data_AF-A0A448WL22-F1
#
_entry.id   AF-A0A448WL22-F1
#
_cell.length_a   1.000
_cell.length_b   1.000
_cell.length_c   1.000
_cell.angle_alpha   90.00
_cell.angle_beta   90.00
_cell.angle_gamma   90.00
#
_symmetry.space_group_name_H-M   'P 1'
#
loop_
_entity.id
_entity.type
_entity.pdbx_description
1 polymer ?
#
loop_
_entity_poly.entity_id
_entity_poly.type
_entity_poly.pdbx_seq_one_letter_code
_entity_poly.pdbx_strand_id
1 'polypeptide(L)'
;MVPPSTTTIDVTGSLILPGGLDYFNYFLHDDFNKFVEFSKETLIDGTTCAVLTLICPPGISPAKLSKSFLSASEVNRPLCDFALRVGMCEIQETTLKEMEEMVRCLGIISFLVSRTFVHLSTLFFS
;
A
#
# COMPACT_ATOMS: atom_id res chain seq x y z
N MET A 1 5.79 -11.76 -37.74
CA MET A 1 6.60 -12.84 -37.14
C MET A 1 7.08 -12.38 -35.78
N VAL A 2 7.02 -13.24 -34.77
CA VAL A 2 7.59 -12.97 -33.46
C VAL A 2 9.12 -13.05 -33.56
N PRO A 3 9.90 -12.11 -32.96
CA PRO A 3 11.36 -12.13 -33.02
C PRO A 3 11.97 -13.43 -32.45
N PRO A 4 13.13 -13.88 -32.96
CA PRO A 4 13.84 -15.03 -32.41
C PRO A 4 14.08 -14.88 -30.90
N SER A 5 13.96 -15.99 -30.16
CA SER A 5 14.16 -16.05 -28.70
C SER A 5 13.16 -15.26 -27.85
N THR A 6 12.06 -14.75 -28.42
CA THR A 6 10.96 -14.18 -27.63
C THR A 6 10.25 -15.29 -26.86
N THR A 7 10.13 -15.14 -25.54
CA THR A 7 9.29 -16.04 -24.73
C THR A 7 7.85 -15.96 -25.20
N THR A 8 7.26 -17.11 -25.49
CA THR A 8 5.85 -17.23 -25.88
C THR A 8 5.11 -18.05 -24.83
N ILE A 9 3.86 -17.69 -24.58
CA ILE A 9 2.96 -18.37 -23.66
C ILE A 9 1.73 -18.76 -24.48
N ASP A 10 1.38 -20.05 -24.50
CA ASP A 10 0.13 -20.50 -25.12
C ASP A 10 -1.03 -20.24 -24.16
N VAL A 11 -2.01 -19.48 -24.64
CA VAL A 11 -3.20 -19.06 -23.89
C VAL A 11 -4.48 -19.54 -24.56
N THR A 12 -4.40 -20.56 -25.42
CA THR A 12 -5.56 -21.12 -26.12
C THR A 12 -6.62 -21.60 -25.13
N GLY A 13 -7.83 -21.05 -25.24
CA GLY A 13 -8.94 -21.35 -24.32
C GLY A 13 -8.94 -20.56 -23.01
N SER A 14 -7.99 -19.65 -22.81
CA SER A 14 -7.87 -18.78 -21.64
C SER A 14 -8.28 -17.33 -21.94
N LEU A 15 -8.49 -16.54 -20.88
CA LEU A 15 -8.67 -15.09 -20.97
C LEU A 15 -7.36 -14.39 -20.62
N ILE A 16 -6.98 -13.37 -21.40
CA ILE A 16 -5.93 -12.41 -21.01
C ILE A 16 -6.65 -11.21 -20.39
N LEU A 17 -6.46 -11.01 -19.10
CA LEU A 17 -7.05 -9.91 -18.34
C LEU A 17 -5.94 -8.98 -17.84
N PRO A 18 -6.22 -7.69 -17.63
CA PRO A 18 -5.38 -6.86 -16.76
C PRO A 18 -5.27 -7.53 -15.40
N GLY A 19 -4.09 -7.44 -14.77
CA GLY A 19 -3.93 -7.91 -13.40
C GLY A 19 -4.86 -7.16 -12.45
N GLY A 20 -5.28 -7.85 -11.39
CA GLY A 20 -6.17 -7.29 -10.39
C GLY A 20 -5.56 -6.08 -9.67
N LEU A 21 -6.46 -5.24 -9.13
CA LEU A 21 -6.12 -4.15 -8.21
C LEU A 21 -6.86 -4.38 -6.89
N ASP A 22 -6.12 -4.69 -5.83
CA ASP A 22 -6.70 -4.90 -4.49
C ASP A 22 -6.66 -3.60 -3.68
N TYR A 23 -7.82 -3.13 -3.25
CA TYR A 23 -8.01 -1.79 -2.67
C TYR A 23 -8.09 -1.77 -1.14
N PHE A 24 -8.22 -2.93 -0.49
CA PHE A 24 -8.64 -3.06 0.91
C PHE A 24 -7.59 -3.73 1.80
N ASN A 25 -6.36 -3.23 1.74
CA ASN A 25 -5.27 -3.71 2.59
C ASN A 25 -4.93 -2.73 3.71
N TYR A 26 -4.74 -3.25 4.92
CA TYR A 26 -4.41 -2.46 6.11
C TYR A 26 -3.08 -2.93 6.68
N PHE A 27 -2.16 -1.99 6.83
CA PHE A 27 -0.84 -2.24 7.39
C PHE A 27 -0.64 -1.39 8.64
N LEU A 28 -0.13 -2.03 9.69
CA LEU A 28 0.32 -1.35 10.89
C LEU A 28 1.80 -1.00 10.73
N HIS A 29 2.25 -0.02 11.51
CA HIS A 29 3.63 0.45 11.53
C HIS A 29 4.65 -0.69 11.76
N ASP A 30 4.28 -1.80 12.41
CA ASP A 30 5.25 -2.87 12.70
C ASP A 30 5.25 -4.01 11.67
N ASP A 31 4.37 -3.97 10.66
CA ASP A 31 4.18 -5.05 9.68
C ASP A 31 5.11 -4.96 8.45
N PHE A 32 6.12 -4.09 8.45
CA PHE A 32 7.01 -3.86 7.30
C PHE A 32 7.65 -5.15 6.74
N ASN A 33 8.00 -6.09 7.61
CA ASN A 33 8.65 -7.34 7.21
C ASN A 33 7.69 -8.33 6.52
N LYS A 34 6.38 -8.17 6.68
CA LYS A 34 5.35 -9.01 6.04
C LYS A 34 5.04 -8.56 4.62
N PHE A 35 5.59 -7.41 4.19
CA PHE A 35 5.21 -6.79 2.92
C PHE A 35 5.61 -7.61 1.69
N VAL A 36 6.78 -8.27 1.73
CA VAL A 36 7.24 -9.14 0.64
C VAL A 36 6.35 -10.38 0.52
N GLU A 37 6.03 -11.02 1.64
CA GLU A 37 5.13 -12.17 1.66
C GLU A 37 3.72 -11.81 1.17
N PHE A 38 3.17 -10.69 1.67
CA PHE A 38 1.91 -10.15 1.19
C PHE A 38 1.90 -9.94 -0.33
N SER A 39 2.94 -9.30 -0.88
CA SER A 39 3.03 -9.03 -2.32
C SER A 39 3.14 -10.31 -3.16
N LYS A 40 3.69 -11.38 -2.58
CA LYS A 40 3.75 -12.71 -3.22
C LYS A 40 2.37 -13.34 -3.31
N GLU A 41 1.63 -13.35 -2.21
CA GLU A 41 0.27 -13.91 -2.18
C GLU A 41 -0.66 -13.14 -3.12
N THR A 42 -0.52 -11.81 -3.16
CA THR A 42 -1.23 -10.93 -4.09
C THR A 42 -0.99 -11.34 -5.56
N LEU A 43 0.25 -11.64 -5.95
CA LEU A 43 0.53 -12.11 -7.32
C LEU A 43 -0.06 -13.48 -7.64
N ILE A 44 -0.07 -14.39 -6.66
CA ILE A 44 -0.57 -15.76 -6.83
C ILE A 44 -2.07 -15.76 -7.13
N ASP A 45 -2.83 -14.80 -6.58
CA ASP A 45 -4.27 -14.67 -6.82
C ASP A 45 -4.63 -13.99 -8.15
N GLY A 46 -3.63 -13.46 -8.89
CA GLY A 46 -3.82 -12.74 -10.15
C GLY A 46 -3.89 -11.21 -9.99
N THR A 47 -3.71 -10.69 -8.79
CA THR A 47 -3.58 -9.25 -8.51
C THR A 47 -2.15 -8.78 -8.73
N THR A 48 -2.00 -7.66 -9.45
CA THR A 48 -0.67 -7.12 -9.76
C THR A 48 -0.37 -5.80 -9.08
N CYS A 49 -1.37 -5.18 -8.44
CA CYS A 49 -1.20 -3.94 -7.69
C CYS A 49 -2.10 -3.90 -6.44
N ALA A 50 -1.54 -3.45 -5.32
CA ALA A 50 -2.29 -3.30 -4.06
C ALA A 50 -2.30 -1.84 -3.57
N VAL A 51 -3.42 -1.40 -3.01
CA VAL A 51 -3.51 -0.12 -2.28
C VAL A 51 -3.40 -0.40 -0.79
N LEU A 52 -2.31 0.07 -0.20
CA LEU A 52 -1.97 -0.18 1.18
C LEU A 52 -2.43 0.98 2.04
N THR A 53 -3.27 0.70 3.03
CA THR A 53 -3.69 1.70 4.00
C THR A 53 -2.77 1.64 5.20
N LEU A 54 -1.88 2.62 5.32
CA LEU A 54 -1.02 2.81 6.49
C LEU A 54 -1.78 3.59 7.56
N ILE A 55 -2.15 2.92 8.65
CA ILE A 55 -2.90 3.55 9.74
C ILE A 55 -1.93 4.32 10.64
N CYS A 56 -2.07 5.64 10.65
CA CYS A 56 -1.28 6.54 11.47
C CYS A 56 -1.89 6.66 12.89
N PRO A 57 -1.14 6.30 13.95
CA PRO A 57 -1.59 6.48 15.32
C PRO A 57 -1.71 7.96 15.71
N PRO A 58 -2.59 8.31 16.68
CA PRO A 58 -2.66 9.66 17.22
C PRO A 58 -1.29 10.13 17.77
N GLY A 59 -0.95 11.39 17.53
CA GLY A 59 0.31 11.99 17.98
C GLY A 59 1.55 11.65 17.14
N ILE A 60 1.41 10.80 16.13
CA ILE A 60 2.47 10.52 15.15
C ILE A 60 2.24 11.37 13.89
N SER A 61 3.33 11.89 13.34
CA SER A 61 3.31 12.57 12.03
C SER A 61 3.02 11.56 10.92
N PRO A 62 1.91 11.69 10.17
CA PRO A 62 1.60 10.83 9.04
C PRO A 62 2.64 10.94 7.93
N ALA A 63 3.17 12.14 7.66
CA ALA A 63 4.21 12.35 6.65
C ALA A 63 5.51 11.61 7.01
N LYS A 64 5.97 11.71 8.27
CA LYS A 64 7.17 11.00 8.74
C LYS A 64 6.97 9.48 8.67
N LEU A 65 5.81 9.00 9.08
CA LEU A 65 5.43 7.59 9.04
C LEU A 65 5.44 7.07 7.59
N SER A 66 4.77 7.76 6.67
CA SER A 66 4.74 7.42 5.25
C SER A 66 6.13 7.42 4.62
N LYS A 67 6.97 8.41 4.92
CA LYS A 67 8.35 8.45 4.43
C LYS A 67 9.15 7.23 4.90
N SER A 68 9.02 6.87 6.18
CA SER A 68 9.66 5.68 6.72
C SER A 68 9.15 4.40 6.03
N PHE A 69 7.85 4.30 5.75
CA PHE A 69 7.27 3.17 5.03
C PHE A 69 7.84 3.04 3.63
N LEU A 70 7.86 4.13 2.87
CA LEU A 70 8.38 4.13 1.50
C LEU A 70 9.87 3.75 1.48
N SER A 71 10.68 4.32 2.37
CA SER A 71 12.09 3.91 2.50
C SER A 71 12.27 2.43 2.88
N ALA A 72 11.42 1.89 3.76
CA ALA A 72 11.46 0.46 4.09
C ALA A 72 11.08 -0.42 2.88
N SER A 73 10.13 0.01 2.05
CA SER A 73 9.73 -0.71 0.84
C SER A 73 10.80 -0.71 -0.25
N GLU A 74 11.69 0.28 -0.28
CA GLU A 74 12.83 0.29 -1.20
C GLU A 74 13.89 -0.76 -0.83
N VAL A 75 14.06 -1.01 0.48
CA VAL A 75 14.94 -2.05 1.03
C VAL A 75 14.29 -3.43 0.89
N ASN A 76 13.03 -3.57 1.31
CA ASN A 76 12.23 -4.78 1.23
C ASN A 76 11.29 -4.71 0.03
N ARG A 77 11.85 -4.88 -1.17
CA ARG A 77 11.11 -4.68 -2.41
C ARG A 77 9.93 -5.65 -2.53
N PRO A 78 8.69 -5.14 -2.71
CA PRO A 78 7.56 -6.00 -3.00
C PRO A 78 7.70 -6.64 -4.39
N LEU A 79 7.02 -7.76 -4.57
CA LEU A 79 6.95 -8.46 -5.85
C LEU A 79 5.88 -7.88 -6.79
N CYS A 80 4.89 -7.15 -6.26
CA CYS A 80 3.85 -6.45 -7.01
C CYS A 80 3.98 -4.93 -6.86
N ASP A 81 3.32 -4.18 -7.74
CA ASP A 81 3.20 -2.73 -7.59
C ASP A 81 2.31 -2.39 -6.39
N PHE A 82 2.46 -1.18 -5.85
CA PHE A 82 1.57 -0.70 -4.81
C PHE A 82 1.35 0.81 -4.86
N ALA A 83 0.23 1.25 -4.30
CA ALA A 83 -0.03 2.64 -3.97
C ALA A 83 -0.28 2.78 -2.47
N LEU A 84 0.12 3.92 -1.89
CA LEU A 84 -0.06 4.18 -0.47
C LEU A 84 -1.27 5.07 -0.22
N ARG A 85 -2.12 4.65 0.70
CA ARG A 85 -3.18 5.45 1.35
C ARG A 85 -2.81 5.66 2.80
N VAL A 86 -3.05 6.85 3.33
CA VAL A 86 -2.79 7.15 4.74
C VAL A 86 -4.10 7.21 5.50
N GLY A 87 -4.24 6.35 6.50
CA GLY A 87 -5.38 6.31 7.42
C GLY A 87 -5.12 7.14 8.67
N MET A 88 -6.08 7.97 9.08
CA MET A 88 -5.95 8.85 10.24
C MET A 88 -7.24 8.82 11.09
N CYS A 89 -7.08 8.94 12.42
CA CYS A 89 -8.22 8.97 13.35
C CYS A 89 -8.92 10.34 13.35
N GLU A 90 -8.17 11.41 13.11
CA GLU A 90 -8.62 12.79 13.12
C GLU A 90 -7.77 13.64 12.18
N ILE A 91 -8.31 14.79 11.78
CA ILE A 91 -7.57 15.82 11.02
C ILE A 91 -7.46 17.05 11.91
N GLN A 92 -6.23 17.48 12.15
CA GLN A 92 -5.91 18.77 12.78
C GLN A 92 -5.29 19.72 11.74
N GLU A 93 -5.16 21.01 12.08
CA GLU A 93 -4.55 21.99 11.16
C GLU A 93 -3.11 21.63 10.77
N THR A 94 -2.36 21.04 11.69
CA THR A 94 -1.02 20.47 11.45
C THR A 94 -1.07 19.33 10.42
N THR A 95 -2.05 18.44 10.53
CA THR A 95 -2.28 17.33 9.59
C THR A 95 -2.54 17.82 8.16
N LEU A 96 -3.26 18.92 7.99
CA LEU A 96 -3.53 19.48 6.66
C LEU A 96 -2.23 19.91 5.94
N LYS A 97 -1.28 20.50 6.67
CA LYS A 97 0.03 20.89 6.11
C LYS A 97 0.83 19.65 5.71
N GLU A 98 0.79 18.60 6.53
CA GLU A 98 1.44 17.32 6.22
C GLU A 98 0.78 16.62 5.03
N MET A 99 -0.53 16.72 4.84
CA MET A 99 -1.22 16.19 3.66
C MET A 99 -0.73 16.84 2.37
N GLU A 100 -0.52 18.17 2.37
CA GLU A 100 0.06 18.86 1.23
C GLU A 100 1.49 18.36 0.92
N GLU A 101 2.32 18.19 1.94
CA GLU A 101 3.66 17.61 1.79
C GLU A 101 3.59 16.18 1.23
N MET A 102 2.71 15.34 1.76
CA MET A 102 2.53 13.95 1.32
C MET A 102 2.11 13.87 -0.16
N VAL A 103 1.21 14.76 -0.62
CA VAL A 103 0.82 14.82 -2.03
C VAL A 103 2.00 15.25 -2.91
N ARG A 104 2.67 16.35 -2.55
CA ARG A 104 3.71 16.96 -3.40
C ARG A 104 5.02 16.18 -3.42
N CYS A 105 5.42 15.62 -2.28
CA CYS A 105 6.75 15.04 -2.10
C CYS A 105 6.74 13.51 -2.06
N LEU A 106 5.63 12.89 -1.64
CA LEU A 106 5.53 11.42 -1.51
C LEU A 106 4.58 10.78 -2.53
N GLY A 107 3.86 11.57 -3.33
CA GLY A 107 2.90 11.07 -4.32
C GLY A 107 1.63 10.45 -3.72
N ILE A 108 1.35 10.70 -2.44
CA ILE A 108 0.21 10.12 -1.73
C ILE A 108 -1.01 11.01 -1.98
N ILE A 109 -2.01 10.47 -2.69
CA ILE A 109 -3.21 11.22 -3.09
C ILE A 109 -4.51 10.70 -2.45
N SER A 110 -4.42 9.66 -1.62
CA SER A 110 -5.57 9.04 -0.97
C SER A 110 -5.40 9.06 0.54
N PHE A 111 -6.42 9.56 1.23
CA PHE A 111 -6.47 9.65 2.69
C PHE A 111 -7.79 9.04 3.19
N LEU A 112 -7.73 8.25 4.27
CA LEU A 112 -8.90 7.67 4.92
C LEU A 112 -9.01 8.20 6.34
N VAL A 113 -10.10 8.88 6.64
CA VAL A 113 -10.36 9.41 7.98
C VAL A 113 -11.48 8.61 8.61
N SER A 114 -11.23 7.99 9.76
CA SER A 114 -12.24 7.21 10.47
C SER A 114 -12.02 7.26 11.97
N ARG A 115 -13.07 7.60 12.72
CA ARG A 115 -13.07 7.50 14.19
C ARG A 115 -13.00 6.06 14.70
N THR A 116 -13.31 5.10 13.82
CA THR A 116 -13.31 3.66 14.12
C THR A 116 -11.91 3.07 14.21
N PHE A 117 -10.88 3.78 13.72
CA PHE A 117 -9.49 3.33 13.87
C PHE A 117 -9.05 3.24 15.33
N VAL A 118 -9.66 4.01 16.23
CA VAL A 118 -9.43 3.93 17.69
C VAL A 118 -9.84 2.55 18.24
N HIS A 119 -10.82 1.88 17.62
CA HIS A 119 -11.21 0.51 17.95
C HIS A 119 -10.32 -0.55 17.27
N LEU A 120 -9.84 -0.30 16.06
CA LEU A 120 -8.87 -1.19 15.40
C LEU A 120 -7.53 -1.17 16.12
N SER A 121 -7.06 -0.02 16.59
CA SER A 121 -5.85 0.06 17.41
C SER A 121 -6.00 -0.71 18.72
N THR A 122 -7.19 -0.74 19.34
CA THR A 122 -7.38 -1.54 20.58
C THR A 122 -7.47 -3.05 20.33
N LEU A 123 -7.79 -3.49 19.10
CA LEU A 123 -7.82 -4.90 18.71
C LEU A 123 -6.48 -5.45 18.19
N PHE A 124 -5.60 -4.57 17.68
CA PHE A 124 -4.30 -4.95 17.14
C PHE A 124 -3.10 -4.57 18.02
N PHE A 125 -3.30 -3.76 19.08
CA PHE A 125 -2.24 -3.36 20.03
C PHE A 125 -2.48 -3.88 21.47
N SER A 126 -3.17 -5.01 21.63
CA SER A 126 -3.30 -5.75 22.91
C SER A 126 -2.36 -6.94 22.98
#